data_AF-A0A1D1Z487-F1
#
_entry.id   AF-A0A1D1Z487-F1
#
_cell.length_a   1.000
_cell.length_b   1.000
_cell.length_c   1.000
_cell.angle_alpha   90.00
_cell.angle_beta   90.00
_cell.angle_gamma   90.00
#
_symmetry.space_group_name_H-M   'P 1'
#
loop_
_entity.id
_entity.type
_entity.pdbx_description
1 polymer ?
#
loop_
_entity_poly.entity_id
_entity_poly.type
_entity_poly.pdbx_seq_one_letter_code
_entity_poly.pdbx_strand_id
1 'polypeptide(L)'
;MKVQEEMRNGEISLEKYVITKTLTKAPEQYPDAKNQPHVQVALRLKQNGYSTGCSAGDTVPYIICCQQAASSGSAGIAERARHPDELTRDSGGWMIDIDYYLSQQIHPVVSRLCASIQGTSPARLADCLGLDSTKFQQKTVESVTKDSSGTLLSVMDDDERYNGCEPLQLSCPSCSCSFECPPVSSLCLNLRSGMPADIQAEAQPGNNFWRKMCCPRCPEDNDNSRISPAMLSNQVKRQAEKFQSMYYKGLMMCDDEMCKYTTCSLTLRVLGDSERGTVCPNYPRCNGRLIRQYTEADLYRQLSYFCHILDALRCFEKLDKSARIQFEKELAQVRLQTDAALSTVQKIRDRCAYGWVKLKDLSISV
;
A
#
# COMPACT_ATOMS: atom_id res chain seq x y z
N MET A 1 16.06 -0.40 -24.07
CA MET A 1 14.85 -0.54 -24.91
C MET A 1 14.91 -1.72 -25.86
N LYS A 2 16.07 -2.13 -26.39
CA LYS A 2 16.21 -3.29 -27.30
C LYS A 2 15.41 -4.56 -26.95
N VAL A 3 15.48 -5.04 -25.71
CA VAL A 3 14.79 -6.29 -25.31
C VAL A 3 13.27 -6.20 -25.48
N GLN A 4 12.64 -5.07 -25.12
CA GLN A 4 11.18 -4.92 -25.25
C GLN A 4 10.77 -4.93 -26.73
N GLU A 5 11.59 -4.33 -27.60
CA GLU A 5 11.34 -4.21 -29.04
C GLU A 5 11.45 -5.59 -29.68
N GLU A 6 12.53 -6.32 -29.40
CA GLU A 6 12.73 -7.70 -29.86
C GLU A 6 11.57 -8.62 -29.41
N MET A 7 11.09 -8.47 -28.16
CA MET A 7 9.95 -9.24 -27.65
C MET A 7 8.65 -8.90 -28.38
N ARG A 8 8.34 -7.61 -28.55
CA ARG A 8 7.09 -7.15 -29.20
C ARG A 8 7.09 -7.40 -30.72
N ASN A 9 8.26 -7.40 -31.35
CA ASN A 9 8.43 -7.73 -32.77
C ASN A 9 8.41 -9.24 -33.05
N GLY A 10 8.42 -10.09 -32.01
CA GLY A 10 8.44 -11.55 -32.17
C GLY A 10 9.79 -12.10 -32.60
N GLU A 11 10.89 -11.39 -32.35
CA GLU A 11 12.25 -11.79 -32.73
C GLU A 11 12.87 -12.80 -31.75
N ILE A 12 12.24 -13.02 -30.59
CA ILE A 12 12.70 -13.93 -29.55
C ILE A 12 12.03 -15.30 -29.72
N SER A 13 12.86 -16.35 -29.80
CA SER A 13 12.42 -17.75 -29.92
C SER A 13 11.46 -18.15 -28.80
N LEU A 14 10.45 -18.95 -29.16
CA LEU A 14 9.43 -19.50 -28.26
C LEU A 14 10.03 -20.22 -27.04
N GLU A 15 11.17 -20.90 -27.22
CA GLU A 15 11.87 -21.63 -26.16
C GLU A 15 12.26 -20.75 -24.96
N LYS A 16 12.56 -19.46 -25.21
CA LYS A 16 12.95 -18.51 -24.15
C LYS A 16 11.79 -18.09 -23.25
N TYR A 17 10.55 -18.39 -23.65
CA TYR A 17 9.35 -18.11 -22.87
C TYR A 17 8.87 -19.30 -22.04
N VAL A 18 9.47 -20.49 -22.22
CA VAL A 18 9.04 -21.71 -21.55
C VAL A 18 9.40 -21.65 -20.07
N ILE A 19 8.39 -21.70 -19.20
CA ILE A 19 8.54 -21.85 -17.76
C ILE A 19 8.30 -23.31 -17.40
N THR A 20 9.17 -23.90 -16.58
CA THR A 20 9.04 -25.28 -16.12
C THR A 20 8.75 -25.35 -14.63
N LYS A 21 7.83 -26.22 -14.23
CA LYS A 21 7.56 -26.47 -12.81
C LYS A 21 7.17 -27.93 -12.56
N THR A 22 7.72 -28.50 -11.49
CA THR A 22 7.49 -29.90 -11.11
C THR A 22 6.21 -30.05 -10.28
N LEU A 23 5.39 -31.04 -10.62
CA LEU A 23 4.23 -31.45 -9.83
C LEU A 23 4.70 -32.18 -8.57
N THR A 24 4.25 -31.75 -7.40
CA THR A 24 4.56 -32.40 -6.11
C THR A 24 3.51 -33.44 -5.71
N LYS A 25 2.32 -33.38 -6.31
CA LYS A 25 1.18 -34.27 -6.11
C LYS A 25 0.49 -34.52 -7.46
N ALA A 26 -0.47 -35.43 -7.51
CA ALA A 26 -1.32 -35.56 -8.69
C ALA A 26 -2.08 -34.25 -8.97
N PRO A 27 -2.26 -33.83 -10.24
CA PRO A 27 -2.90 -32.55 -10.57
C PRO A 27 -4.27 -32.32 -9.92
N GLU A 28 -5.05 -33.38 -9.69
CA GLU A 28 -6.39 -33.31 -9.07
C GLU A 28 -6.36 -33.06 -7.57
N GLN A 29 -5.22 -33.30 -6.91
CA GLN A 29 -5.05 -33.20 -5.46
C GLN A 29 -4.62 -31.79 -5.01
N TYR A 30 -4.50 -30.84 -5.95
CA TYR A 30 -4.16 -29.45 -5.65
C TYR A 30 -5.40 -28.66 -5.25
N PRO A 31 -5.49 -28.15 -4.01
CA PRO A 31 -6.67 -27.41 -3.53
C PRO A 31 -6.85 -26.06 -4.25
N ASP A 32 -5.77 -25.49 -4.78
CA ASP A 32 -5.70 -24.20 -5.45
C ASP A 32 -5.31 -24.33 -6.93
N ALA A 33 -5.66 -25.45 -7.57
CA ALA A 33 -5.32 -25.75 -8.97
C ALA A 33 -5.66 -24.61 -9.94
N LYS A 34 -6.75 -23.85 -9.70
CA LYS A 34 -7.17 -22.71 -10.53
C LYS A 34 -6.20 -21.53 -10.55
N ASN A 35 -5.31 -21.44 -9.56
CA ASN A 35 -4.33 -20.36 -9.45
C ASN A 35 -2.92 -20.80 -9.86
N GLN A 36 -2.73 -22.07 -10.24
CA GLN A 36 -1.43 -22.65 -10.55
C GLN A 36 -1.29 -23.01 -12.04
N PRO A 37 -0.50 -22.25 -12.83
CA PRO A 37 -0.33 -22.47 -14.28
C PRO A 37 0.03 -23.90 -14.69
N HIS A 38 1.14 -24.43 -14.17
CA HIS A 38 1.58 -25.82 -14.41
C HIS A 38 0.54 -26.89 -14.07
N VAL A 39 -0.30 -26.68 -13.04
CA VAL A 39 -1.36 -27.64 -12.67
C VAL A 39 -2.50 -27.59 -13.67
N GLN A 40 -2.92 -26.39 -14.12
CA GLN A 40 -3.93 -26.24 -15.16
C GLN A 40 -3.50 -26.87 -16.48
N VAL A 41 -2.24 -26.68 -16.88
CA VAL A 41 -1.70 -27.30 -18.09
C VAL A 41 -1.67 -28.82 -17.96
N ALA A 42 -1.23 -29.36 -16.82
CA ALA A 42 -1.24 -30.81 -16.58
C ALA A 42 -2.66 -31.40 -16.62
N LEU A 43 -3.65 -30.73 -16.00
CA LEU A 43 -5.05 -31.14 -16.05
C LEU A 43 -5.58 -31.16 -17.50
N ARG A 44 -5.24 -30.16 -18.31
CA ARG A 44 -5.64 -30.10 -19.73
C ARG A 44 -4.98 -31.20 -20.56
N LEU A 45 -3.68 -31.44 -20.36
CA LEU A 45 -2.97 -32.54 -21.03
C LEU A 45 -3.64 -33.89 -20.71
N LYS A 46 -3.99 -34.12 -19.44
CA LYS A 46 -4.69 -35.34 -19.02
C LYS A 46 -6.07 -35.48 -19.65
N GLN A 47 -6.84 -34.39 -19.73
CA GLN A 47 -8.14 -34.37 -20.41
C GLN A 47 -8.02 -34.69 -21.91
N ASN A 48 -6.92 -34.26 -22.53
CA ASN A 48 -6.60 -34.54 -23.93
C ASN A 48 -6.00 -35.95 -24.15
N GLY A 49 -5.94 -36.79 -23.11
CA GLY A 49 -5.49 -38.18 -23.21
C GLY A 49 -3.98 -38.40 -23.10
N TYR A 50 -3.20 -37.37 -22.74
CA TYR A 50 -1.76 -37.53 -22.52
C TYR A 50 -1.49 -38.15 -21.14
N SER A 51 -0.56 -39.11 -21.10
CA SER A 51 -0.12 -39.79 -19.87
C SER A 51 1.20 -39.25 -19.30
N THR A 52 2.00 -38.59 -20.13
CA THR A 52 3.28 -37.96 -19.74
C THR A 52 3.02 -36.54 -19.25
N GLY A 53 3.64 -36.11 -18.14
CA GLY A 53 3.46 -34.75 -17.60
C GLY A 53 2.24 -34.59 -16.69
N CYS A 54 1.64 -35.71 -16.24
CA CYS A 54 0.38 -35.75 -15.51
C CYS A 54 0.49 -36.44 -14.14
N SER A 55 1.69 -36.85 -13.74
CA SER A 55 1.96 -37.56 -12.49
C SER A 55 2.77 -36.72 -11.50
N ALA A 56 2.72 -37.08 -10.21
CA ALA A 56 3.60 -36.48 -9.21
C ALA A 56 5.07 -36.77 -9.55
N GLY A 57 5.92 -35.75 -9.51
CA GLY A 57 7.32 -35.80 -9.93
C GLY A 57 7.56 -35.33 -11.36
N ASP A 58 6.52 -35.24 -12.20
CA ASP A 58 6.68 -34.78 -13.58
C ASP A 58 6.93 -33.27 -13.64
N THR A 59 7.77 -32.84 -14.59
CA THR A 59 8.02 -31.43 -14.88
C THR A 59 7.15 -30.97 -16.04
N VAL A 60 6.32 -29.97 -15.80
CA VAL A 60 5.35 -29.46 -16.76
C VAL A 60 5.85 -28.13 -17.33
N PRO A 61 6.17 -28.06 -18.64
CA PRO A 61 6.48 -26.80 -19.31
C PRO A 61 5.19 -26.06 -19.67
N TYR A 62 5.20 -24.74 -19.53
CA TYR A 62 4.09 -23.88 -19.93
C TYR A 62 4.55 -22.49 -20.36
N ILE A 63 3.73 -21.85 -21.18
CA ILE A 63 3.87 -20.46 -21.65
C ILE A 63 2.58 -19.72 -21.28
N ILE A 64 2.70 -18.48 -20.81
CA ILE A 64 1.56 -17.59 -20.56
C ILE A 64 1.18 -16.84 -21.83
N CYS A 65 -0.10 -16.91 -22.19
CA CYS A 65 -0.64 -16.33 -23.41
C CYS A 65 -1.76 -15.31 -23.15
N CYS A 66 -2.11 -14.53 -24.18
CA CYS A 66 -3.32 -13.72 -24.24
C CYS A 66 -4.09 -14.06 -25.54
N GLN A 67 -5.41 -13.82 -25.55
CA GLN A 67 -6.25 -14.08 -26.72
C GLN A 67 -6.39 -12.81 -27.55
N GLN A 68 -6.26 -12.90 -28.87
CA GLN A 68 -6.19 -11.75 -29.78
C GLN A 68 -7.41 -10.79 -29.72
N ALA A 69 -8.56 -11.26 -29.23
CA ALA A 69 -9.80 -10.48 -29.11
C ALA A 69 -10.09 -9.94 -27.70
N ALA A 70 -9.28 -10.29 -26.69
CA ALA A 70 -9.49 -9.87 -25.31
C ALA A 70 -8.34 -8.95 -24.86
N SER A 71 -8.67 -7.82 -24.25
CA SER A 71 -7.69 -7.01 -23.53
C SER A 71 -6.98 -7.87 -22.48
N SER A 72 -5.66 -7.71 -22.36
CA SER A 72 -4.81 -8.41 -21.40
C SER A 72 -5.37 -8.24 -19.97
N GLY A 73 -6.19 -9.18 -19.49
CA GLY A 73 -6.70 -9.13 -18.11
C GLY A 73 -8.04 -9.80 -17.77
N SER A 74 -8.80 -10.38 -18.72
CA SER A 74 -10.13 -10.94 -18.40
C SER A 74 -10.12 -12.36 -17.77
N ALA A 75 -9.03 -13.11 -17.91
CA ALA A 75 -8.89 -14.49 -17.41
C ALA A 75 -7.69 -14.64 -16.47
N GLY A 76 -7.78 -15.56 -15.51
CA GLY A 76 -6.72 -15.78 -14.51
C GLY A 76 -5.41 -16.28 -15.14
N ILE A 77 -4.26 -15.98 -14.51
CA ILE A 77 -2.94 -16.34 -15.05
C ILE A 77 -2.81 -17.82 -15.42
N ALA A 78 -3.41 -18.71 -14.62
CA ALA A 78 -3.35 -20.14 -14.84
C ALA A 78 -4.25 -20.60 -15.98
N GLU A 79 -5.39 -19.95 -16.21
CA GLU A 79 -6.29 -20.22 -17.34
C GLU A 79 -5.64 -19.84 -18.68
N ARG A 80 -4.75 -18.86 -18.65
CA ARG A 80 -3.97 -18.36 -19.79
C ARG A 80 -2.72 -19.19 -20.10
N ALA A 81 -2.36 -20.14 -19.24
CA ALA A 81 -1.20 -20.99 -19.45
C ALA A 81 -1.48 -22.09 -20.49
N ARG A 82 -0.54 -22.30 -21.41
CA ARG A 82 -0.61 -23.29 -22.50
C ARG A 82 0.67 -24.12 -22.53
N HIS A 83 0.58 -25.38 -22.92
CA HIS A 83 1.78 -26.17 -23.22
C HIS A 83 2.45 -25.63 -24.50
N PRO A 84 3.79 -25.63 -24.61
CA PRO A 84 4.48 -25.19 -25.83
C PRO A 84 3.99 -25.89 -27.10
N ASP A 85 3.73 -27.20 -27.01
CA ASP A 85 3.22 -28.00 -28.14
C ASP A 85 1.80 -27.61 -28.58
N GLU A 86 0.99 -27.02 -27.69
CA GLU A 86 -0.32 -26.50 -28.08
C GLU A 86 -0.14 -25.31 -29.04
N LEU A 87 0.84 -24.44 -28.76
CA LEU A 87 1.08 -23.23 -29.54
C LEU A 87 1.79 -23.52 -30.88
N THR A 88 2.62 -24.56 -30.96
CA THR A 88 3.29 -24.95 -32.20
C THR A 88 2.37 -25.70 -33.17
N ARG A 89 1.38 -26.43 -32.64
CA ARG A 89 0.45 -27.24 -33.46
C ARG A 89 -0.76 -26.47 -33.93
N ASP A 90 -1.39 -25.69 -33.05
CA ASP A 90 -2.54 -24.85 -33.38
C ASP A 90 -2.64 -23.67 -32.41
N SER A 91 -2.22 -22.50 -32.86
CA SER A 91 -2.25 -21.30 -32.02
C SER A 91 -3.66 -20.87 -31.61
N GLY A 92 -4.74 -21.26 -32.32
CA GLY A 92 -6.12 -21.02 -31.89
C GLY A 92 -6.48 -19.57 -31.50
N GLY A 93 -5.77 -18.57 -32.00
CA GLY A 93 -5.90 -17.15 -31.61
C GLY A 93 -5.21 -16.74 -30.29
N TRP A 94 -4.40 -17.63 -29.70
CA TRP A 94 -3.54 -17.36 -28.55
C TRP A 94 -2.17 -16.85 -29.01
N MET A 95 -1.73 -15.75 -28.39
CA MET A 95 -0.41 -15.15 -28.59
C MET A 95 0.33 -15.08 -27.26
N ILE A 96 1.65 -15.01 -27.28
CA ILE A 96 2.46 -14.89 -26.07
C ILE A 96 2.12 -13.55 -25.38
N ASP A 97 1.87 -13.59 -24.07
CA ASP A 97 1.61 -12.38 -23.28
C ASP A 97 2.94 -11.70 -22.93
N ILE A 98 3.43 -10.86 -23.85
CA ILE A 98 4.70 -10.14 -23.70
C ILE A 98 4.72 -9.26 -22.44
N ASP A 99 3.59 -8.61 -22.11
CA ASP A 99 3.49 -7.73 -20.95
C ASP A 99 3.63 -8.51 -19.64
N TYR A 100 3.14 -9.75 -19.59
CA TYR A 100 3.39 -10.66 -18.45
C TYR A 100 4.89 -10.93 -18.26
N TYR A 101 5.63 -11.28 -19.31
CA TYR A 101 7.06 -11.58 -19.15
C TYR A 101 7.87 -10.34 -18.79
N LEU A 102 7.58 -9.19 -19.40
CA LEU A 102 8.23 -7.93 -19.05
C LEU A 102 7.99 -7.56 -17.58
N SER A 103 6.74 -7.64 -17.11
CA SER A 103 6.36 -7.19 -15.77
C SER A 103 6.61 -8.21 -14.64
N GLN A 104 6.43 -9.50 -14.90
CA GLN A 104 6.45 -10.56 -13.87
C GLN A 104 7.69 -11.45 -13.92
N GLN A 105 8.48 -11.42 -15.01
CA GLN A 105 9.70 -12.24 -15.13
C GLN A 105 10.95 -11.36 -15.22
N ILE A 106 10.97 -10.39 -16.12
CA ILE A 106 12.15 -9.57 -16.40
C ILE A 106 12.30 -8.44 -15.37
N HIS A 107 11.26 -7.61 -15.20
CA HIS A 107 11.31 -6.45 -14.31
C HIS A 107 11.75 -6.81 -12.88
N PRO A 108 11.20 -7.84 -12.20
CA PRO A 108 11.56 -8.09 -10.81
C PRO A 108 13.00 -8.60 -10.64
N VAL A 109 13.58 -9.23 -11.66
CA VAL A 109 14.99 -9.66 -11.66
C VAL A 109 15.90 -8.44 -11.86
N VAL A 110 15.60 -7.60 -12.86
CA VAL A 110 16.40 -6.39 -13.14
C VAL A 110 16.32 -5.41 -11.98
N SER A 111 15.13 -5.18 -11.44
CA SER A 111 14.88 -4.32 -10.27
C SER A 111 15.76 -4.75 -9.08
N ARG A 112 15.83 -6.04 -8.79
CA ARG A 112 16.67 -6.59 -7.73
C ARG A 112 18.16 -6.38 -7.97
N LEU A 113 18.63 -6.62 -9.19
CA LEU A 113 20.05 -6.45 -9.54
C LEU A 113 20.49 -4.98 -9.51
N CYS A 114 19.58 -4.08 -9.87
CA CYS A 114 19.84 -2.64 -9.89
C CYS A 114 19.53 -1.92 -8.58
N ALA A 115 18.95 -2.59 -7.57
CA ALA A 115 18.47 -1.96 -6.34
C ALA A 115 19.54 -1.13 -5.59
N SER A 116 20.82 -1.50 -5.69
CA SER A 116 21.95 -0.78 -5.07
C SER A 116 22.59 0.28 -5.96
N ILE A 117 22.15 0.42 -7.22
CA ILE A 117 22.73 1.37 -8.17
C ILE A 117 22.03 2.72 -8.02
N GLN A 118 22.78 3.72 -7.55
CA GLN A 118 22.29 5.09 -7.41
C GLN A 118 21.75 5.64 -8.74
N GLY A 119 20.64 6.38 -8.67
CA GLY A 119 19.97 6.95 -9.85
C GLY A 119 19.05 5.98 -10.59
N THR A 120 18.95 4.72 -10.16
CA THR A 120 17.94 3.78 -10.65
C THR A 120 16.74 3.73 -9.69
N SER A 121 15.55 3.45 -10.22
CA SER A 121 14.37 3.17 -9.42
C SER A 121 13.48 2.13 -10.13
N PRO A 122 12.65 1.38 -9.39
CA PRO A 122 11.74 0.41 -9.99
C PRO A 122 10.84 1.02 -11.07
N ALA A 123 10.41 2.28 -10.86
CA ALA A 123 9.62 3.05 -11.82
C ALA A 123 10.41 3.35 -13.11
N ARG A 124 11.65 3.86 -12.99
CA ARG A 124 12.50 4.13 -14.17
C ARG A 124 12.83 2.86 -14.95
N LEU A 125 13.04 1.74 -14.26
CA LEU A 125 13.27 0.44 -14.88
C LEU A 125 12.02 -0.09 -15.58
N ALA A 126 10.84 0.16 -15.02
CA ALA A 126 9.56 -0.16 -15.67
C ALA A 126 9.36 0.65 -16.96
N ASP A 127 9.64 1.96 -16.93
CA ASP A 127 9.60 2.81 -18.13
C ASP A 127 10.54 2.31 -19.22
N CYS A 128 11.75 1.87 -18.83
CA CYS A 128 12.75 1.32 -19.76
C CYS A 128 12.31 -0.01 -20.41
N LEU A 129 11.37 -0.72 -19.80
CA LEU A 129 10.73 -1.95 -20.30
C LEU A 129 9.35 -1.67 -20.94
N GLY A 130 8.95 -0.40 -21.06
CA GLY A 130 7.69 -0.02 -21.71
C GLY A 130 6.47 -0.40 -20.90
N LEU A 131 6.65 -0.51 -19.59
CA LEU A 131 5.58 -0.74 -18.62
C LEU A 131 5.18 0.60 -18.00
N ASP A 132 3.94 0.67 -17.52
CA ASP A 132 3.41 1.86 -16.84
C ASP A 132 4.11 2.08 -15.49
N SER A 133 5.00 3.08 -15.40
CA SER A 133 5.76 3.40 -14.20
C SER A 133 4.91 3.67 -12.97
N THR A 134 3.69 4.19 -13.12
CA THR A 134 2.83 4.52 -11.98
C THR A 134 2.51 3.29 -11.13
N LYS A 135 2.39 2.12 -11.76
CA LYS A 135 2.15 0.83 -11.09
C LYS A 135 3.35 0.34 -10.27
N PHE A 136 4.54 0.90 -10.52
CA PHE A 136 5.80 0.50 -9.87
C PHE A 136 6.33 1.57 -8.91
N GLN A 137 5.70 2.75 -8.82
CA GLN A 137 6.07 3.79 -7.87
C GLN A 137 5.81 3.37 -6.41
N GLN A 138 4.71 2.65 -6.14
CA GLN A 138 4.29 2.27 -4.78
C GLN A 138 5.30 1.40 -4.02
N LYS A 139 6.18 0.67 -4.71
CA LYS A 139 7.20 -0.19 -4.06
C LYS A 139 8.50 0.54 -3.69
N THR A 140 8.71 1.77 -4.17
CA THR A 140 9.96 2.50 -3.93
C THR A 140 10.06 3.02 -2.48
N VAL A 141 8.93 3.13 -1.78
CA VAL A 141 8.91 3.68 -0.41
C VAL A 141 9.44 2.69 0.63
N GLU A 142 9.43 1.38 0.36
CA GLU A 142 9.90 0.36 1.32
C GLU A 142 11.39 0.01 1.18
N SER A 143 12.05 0.26 0.04
CA SER A 143 13.48 -0.07 -0.13
C SER A 143 14.44 1.06 0.23
N VAL A 144 13.97 2.31 0.36
CA VAL A 144 14.78 3.47 0.74
C VAL A 144 14.84 3.66 2.27
N THR A 145 14.08 2.88 3.06
CA THR A 145 14.09 2.95 4.53
C THR A 145 15.34 2.39 5.20
N LYS A 146 16.34 1.90 4.44
CA LYS A 146 17.62 1.50 5.03
C LYS A 146 18.57 2.66 5.31
N ASP A 147 18.40 3.82 4.65
CA ASP A 147 19.32 4.96 4.77
C ASP A 147 18.67 6.33 5.09
N SER A 148 17.35 6.41 5.31
CA SER A 148 16.68 7.65 5.73
C SER A 148 16.85 8.01 7.21
N SER A 149 17.94 7.57 7.84
CA SER A 149 18.37 8.02 9.19
C SER A 149 18.94 9.44 9.21
N GLY A 150 18.98 10.16 8.08
CA GLY A 150 19.63 11.47 7.97
C GLY A 150 18.74 12.71 8.14
N THR A 151 17.43 12.62 7.87
CA THR A 151 16.55 13.80 7.89
C THR A 151 15.64 13.74 9.11
N LEU A 152 15.91 14.60 10.09
CA LEU A 152 15.04 14.74 11.26
C LEU A 152 13.60 15.03 10.78
N LEU A 153 12.66 14.17 11.15
CA LEU A 153 11.22 14.30 10.84
C LEU A 153 10.63 15.66 11.27
N SER A 154 11.33 16.44 12.09
CA SER A 154 10.97 17.80 12.51
C SER A 154 11.21 18.88 11.45
N VAL A 155 11.97 18.59 10.40
CA VAL A 155 12.33 19.54 9.32
C VAL A 155 11.45 19.36 8.08
N MET A 156 10.70 18.27 7.99
CA MET A 156 9.80 17.98 6.87
C MET A 156 8.49 18.77 6.97
N ASP A 157 7.93 19.14 5.82
CA ASP A 157 6.59 19.72 5.76
C ASP A 157 5.52 18.70 6.21
N ASP A 158 4.37 19.20 6.67
CA ASP A 158 3.31 18.36 7.22
C ASP A 158 2.77 17.36 6.17
N ASP A 159 2.75 17.73 4.88
CA ASP A 159 2.30 16.86 3.79
C ASP A 159 3.27 15.68 3.56
N GLU A 160 4.58 15.92 3.59
CA GLU A 160 5.58 14.86 3.47
C GLU A 160 5.60 13.96 4.71
N ARG A 161 5.44 14.57 5.90
CA ARG A 161 5.49 13.88 7.19
C ARG A 161 4.37 12.85 7.34
N TYR A 162 3.16 13.19 6.89
CA TYR A 162 1.99 12.33 7.00
C TYR A 162 1.64 11.63 5.68
N ASN A 163 2.55 11.67 4.71
CA ASN A 163 2.41 10.91 3.48
C ASN A 163 2.19 9.41 3.77
N GLY A 164 1.18 8.83 3.12
CA GLY A 164 0.77 7.45 3.31
C GLY A 164 -0.14 7.18 4.52
N CYS A 165 -0.48 8.19 5.33
CA CYS A 165 -1.51 8.03 6.37
C CYS A 165 -2.92 7.95 5.77
N GLU A 166 -3.75 7.09 6.36
CA GLU A 166 -5.18 7.02 6.04
C GLU A 166 -5.90 8.25 6.65
N PRO A 167 -6.77 8.95 5.88
CA PRO A 167 -7.55 10.07 6.38
C PRO A 167 -8.51 9.66 7.50
N LEU A 168 -8.75 10.55 8.46
CA LEU A 168 -9.76 10.34 9.50
C LEU A 168 -11.16 10.41 8.87
N GLN A 169 -11.91 9.32 8.90
CA GLN A 169 -13.27 9.26 8.33
C GLN A 169 -14.32 9.47 9.42
N LEU A 170 -15.33 10.28 9.16
CA LEU A 170 -16.49 10.45 10.03
C LEU A 170 -17.74 9.93 9.34
N SER A 171 -18.58 9.25 10.11
CA SER A 171 -19.91 8.80 9.71
C SER A 171 -20.96 9.71 10.35
N CYS A 172 -21.89 10.17 9.53
CA CYS A 172 -23.01 11.00 9.99
C CYS A 172 -24.10 10.14 10.65
N PRO A 173 -24.64 10.54 11.81
CA PRO A 173 -25.76 9.85 12.47
C PRO A 173 -27.06 9.81 11.67
N SER A 174 -27.32 10.80 10.81
CA SER A 174 -28.58 10.91 10.07
C SER A 174 -28.53 10.19 8.71
N CYS A 175 -27.59 10.54 7.82
CA CYS A 175 -27.50 9.94 6.47
C CYS A 175 -26.72 8.62 6.45
N SER A 176 -26.02 8.23 7.53
CA SER A 176 -25.02 7.14 7.56
C SER A 176 -23.87 7.28 6.55
N CYS A 177 -23.79 8.40 5.84
CA CYS A 177 -22.76 8.67 4.86
C CYS A 177 -21.43 8.97 5.56
N SER A 178 -20.34 8.46 4.98
CA SER A 178 -18.97 8.68 5.46
C SER A 178 -18.28 9.77 4.65
N PHE A 179 -17.52 10.62 5.33
CA PHE A 179 -16.75 11.71 4.75
C PHE A 179 -15.45 11.93 5.51
N GLU A 180 -14.47 12.51 4.84
CA GLU A 180 -13.17 12.83 5.44
C GLU A 180 -13.30 14.02 6.41
N CYS A 181 -12.73 13.87 7.60
CA CYS A 181 -12.60 14.94 8.57
C CYS A 181 -11.50 15.90 8.11
N PRO A 182 -11.84 17.16 7.78
CA PRO A 182 -10.82 18.12 7.39
C PRO A 182 -9.94 18.45 8.60
N PRO A 183 -8.63 18.74 8.43
CA PRO A 183 -7.79 19.26 9.50
C PRO A 183 -8.39 20.52 10.14
N VAL A 184 -8.26 20.69 11.45
CA VAL A 184 -8.69 21.92 12.14
C VAL A 184 -7.97 23.15 11.57
N SER A 185 -6.76 22.97 11.02
CA SER A 185 -6.01 24.01 10.31
C SER A 185 -6.71 24.57 9.07
N SER A 186 -7.67 23.84 8.50
CA SER A 186 -8.51 24.36 7.41
C SER A 186 -9.30 25.61 7.80
N LEU A 187 -9.57 25.82 9.09
CA LEU A 187 -10.18 27.05 9.60
C LEU A 187 -9.31 28.28 9.33
N CYS A 188 -7.99 28.12 9.32
CA CYS A 188 -7.04 29.22 9.10
C CYS A 188 -6.85 29.58 7.62
N LEU A 189 -7.13 28.65 6.70
CA LEU A 189 -6.96 28.90 5.26
C LEU A 189 -7.87 30.04 4.77
N ASN A 190 -9.07 30.15 5.35
CA ASN A 190 -10.00 31.24 5.02
C ASN A 190 -9.56 32.61 5.56
N LEU A 191 -8.65 32.68 6.55
CA LEU A 191 -8.14 33.94 7.10
C LEU A 191 -6.90 34.47 6.37
N ARG A 192 -6.18 33.62 5.61
CA ARG A 192 -4.99 34.02 4.84
C ARG A 192 -5.34 34.76 3.54
N SER A 193 -6.56 34.60 3.04
CA SER A 193 -7.01 35.25 1.81
C SER A 193 -7.46 36.69 2.03
N GLY A 194 -6.49 37.59 2.09
CA GLY A 194 -6.67 39.00 1.72
C GLY A 194 -6.52 39.19 0.21
N MET A 195 -7.32 38.50 -0.61
CA MET A 195 -7.30 38.61 -2.08
C MET A 195 -8.61 39.24 -2.62
N PRO A 196 -8.56 39.99 -3.74
CA PRO A 196 -9.68 40.81 -4.23
C PRO A 196 -10.90 39.99 -4.66
N ALA A 197 -12.06 40.65 -4.63
CA ALA A 197 -13.42 40.09 -4.62
C ALA A 197 -13.88 39.30 -5.88
N ASP A 198 -13.05 39.08 -6.89
CA ASP A 198 -13.51 38.58 -8.20
C ASP A 198 -13.39 37.07 -8.44
N ILE A 199 -12.92 36.28 -7.45
CA ILE A 199 -12.86 34.79 -7.57
C ILE A 199 -13.63 34.13 -6.41
N GLN A 200 -14.82 34.63 -6.08
CA GLN A 200 -15.67 34.09 -5.01
C GLN A 200 -16.68 33.03 -5.46
N ALA A 201 -16.62 32.52 -6.69
CA ALA A 201 -17.71 31.71 -7.23
C ALA A 201 -17.74 30.21 -6.81
N GLU A 202 -16.68 29.64 -6.21
CA GLU A 202 -16.67 28.17 -5.94
C GLU A 202 -16.27 27.71 -4.53
N ALA A 203 -15.90 28.61 -3.60
CA ALA A 203 -15.62 28.24 -2.20
C ALA A 203 -16.61 28.96 -1.26
N GLN A 204 -17.73 28.30 -0.96
CA GLN A 204 -18.77 28.82 -0.06
C GLN A 204 -18.18 29.16 1.33
N PRO A 205 -18.16 30.44 1.76
CA PRO A 205 -17.51 30.90 2.99
C PRO A 205 -18.21 30.46 4.30
N GLY A 206 -19.31 29.70 4.20
CA GLY A 206 -20.13 29.23 5.32
C GLY A 206 -20.09 27.72 5.60
N ASN A 207 -19.34 26.90 4.83
CA ASN A 207 -19.48 25.43 4.89
C ASN A 207 -18.30 24.70 5.56
N ASN A 208 -17.57 25.35 6.47
CA ASN A 208 -16.49 24.66 7.19
C ASN A 208 -17.08 23.73 8.26
N PHE A 209 -16.78 22.43 8.14
CA PHE A 209 -17.20 21.37 9.06
C PHE A 209 -17.03 21.76 10.53
N TRP A 210 -15.89 22.35 10.92
CA TRP A 210 -15.58 22.65 12.33
C TRP A 210 -16.45 23.75 12.94
N ARG A 211 -17.03 24.64 12.12
CA ARG A 211 -17.94 25.69 12.60
C ARG A 211 -19.32 25.13 12.95
N LYS A 212 -19.82 24.20 12.13
CA LYS A 212 -21.18 23.63 12.28
C LYS A 212 -21.18 22.31 13.05
N MET A 213 -20.08 21.56 12.96
CA MET A 213 -19.99 20.16 13.37
C MET A 213 -21.06 19.28 12.70
N CYS A 214 -21.49 19.63 11.48
CA CYS A 214 -22.55 18.92 10.76
C CYS A 214 -22.00 18.21 9.53
N CYS A 215 -22.70 17.15 9.13
CA CYS A 215 -22.39 16.43 7.90
C CYS A 215 -22.49 17.35 6.66
N PRO A 216 -21.47 17.40 5.78
CA PRO A 216 -21.49 18.25 4.59
C PRO A 216 -22.52 17.82 3.53
N ARG A 217 -23.10 16.62 3.66
CA ARG A 217 -24.11 16.07 2.74
C ARG A 217 -25.54 16.19 3.26
N CYS A 218 -25.73 16.64 4.50
CA CYS A 218 -27.07 16.84 5.08
C CYS A 218 -27.47 18.32 4.94
N PRO A 219 -28.79 18.61 4.83
CA PRO A 219 -29.29 19.98 4.92
C PRO A 219 -28.89 20.63 6.24
N GLU A 220 -28.61 21.93 6.23
CA GLU A 220 -28.05 22.66 7.38
C GLU A 220 -28.97 22.65 8.61
N ASP A 221 -30.29 22.61 8.40
CA ASP A 221 -31.29 22.65 9.48
C ASP A 221 -31.59 21.28 10.12
N ASN A 222 -30.92 20.21 9.68
CA ASN A 222 -31.11 18.89 10.25
C ASN A 222 -30.23 18.68 11.48
N ASP A 223 -30.74 18.98 12.68
CA ASP A 223 -30.01 18.82 13.95
C ASP A 223 -29.53 17.38 14.20
N ASN A 224 -30.25 16.39 13.64
CA ASN A 224 -29.85 14.97 13.69
C ASN A 224 -28.59 14.67 12.87
N SER A 225 -28.06 15.61 12.09
CA SER A 225 -26.81 15.46 11.33
C SER A 225 -25.57 15.96 12.05
N ARG A 226 -25.74 16.54 13.25
CA ARG A 226 -24.66 17.11 14.06
C ARG A 226 -23.84 16.02 14.73
N ILE A 227 -22.52 16.18 14.68
CA ILE A 227 -21.53 15.31 15.32
C ILE A 227 -21.17 15.93 16.66
N SER A 228 -21.64 15.31 17.74
CA SER A 228 -21.26 15.74 19.09
C SER A 228 -19.79 15.42 19.40
N PRO A 229 -19.17 16.11 20.40
CA PRO A 229 -17.80 15.80 20.84
C PRO A 229 -17.60 14.34 21.24
N ALA A 230 -18.62 13.74 21.87
CA ALA A 230 -18.60 12.33 22.25
C ALA A 230 -18.60 11.40 21.03
N MET A 231 -19.39 11.73 20.01
CA MET A 231 -19.39 10.98 18.75
C MET A 231 -18.05 11.08 18.03
N LEU A 232 -17.48 12.29 17.93
CA LEU A 232 -16.16 12.49 17.35
C LEU A 232 -15.11 11.64 18.09
N SER A 233 -15.10 11.70 19.42
CA SER A 233 -14.17 10.93 20.26
C SER A 233 -14.30 9.42 20.05
N ASN A 234 -15.53 8.91 20.00
CA ASN A 234 -15.79 7.48 19.76
C ASN A 234 -15.34 7.04 18.35
N GLN A 235 -15.58 7.88 17.33
CA GLN A 235 -15.20 7.57 15.95
C GLN A 235 -13.68 7.61 15.74
N VAL A 236 -12.98 8.57 16.36
CA VAL A 236 -11.52 8.65 16.38
C VAL A 236 -10.93 7.44 17.11
N LYS A 237 -11.44 7.12 18.30
CA LYS A 237 -10.99 5.96 19.09
C LYS A 237 -11.10 4.66 18.28
N ARG A 238 -12.27 4.40 17.67
CA ARG A 238 -12.52 3.20 16.89
C ARG A 238 -11.55 3.04 15.72
N GLN A 239 -11.21 4.13 15.03
CA GLN A 239 -10.24 4.09 13.94
C GLN A 239 -8.80 3.94 14.45
N ALA A 240 -8.42 4.61 15.53
CA ALA A 240 -7.12 4.42 16.15
C ALA A 240 -6.92 2.95 16.59
N GLU A 241 -7.93 2.34 17.20
CA GLU A 241 -7.93 0.92 17.60
C GLU A 241 -7.90 -0.02 16.38
N LYS A 242 -8.50 0.34 15.25
CA LYS A 242 -8.37 -0.40 13.97
C LYS A 242 -6.90 -0.48 13.54
N PHE A 243 -6.15 0.62 13.57
CA PHE A 243 -4.73 0.63 13.20
C PHE A 243 -3.86 -0.13 14.22
N GLN A 244 -4.19 -0.02 15.51
CA GLN A 244 -3.52 -0.86 16.52
C GLN A 244 -3.76 -2.35 16.25
N SER A 245 -5.00 -2.75 15.95
CA SER A 245 -5.32 -4.12 15.57
C SER A 245 -4.55 -4.55 14.32
N MET A 246 -4.44 -3.68 13.31
CA MET A 246 -3.65 -3.95 12.10
C MET A 246 -2.18 -4.21 12.41
N TYR A 247 -1.55 -3.39 13.26
CA TYR A 247 -0.18 -3.60 13.72
C TYR A 247 -0.03 -4.95 14.47
N TYR A 248 -0.91 -5.22 15.43
CA TYR A 248 -0.82 -6.43 16.25
C TYR A 248 -1.24 -7.72 15.51
N LYS A 249 -1.90 -7.63 14.36
CA LYS A 249 -2.08 -8.79 13.45
C LYS A 249 -0.74 -9.34 12.96
N GLY A 250 0.32 -8.52 12.93
CA GLY A 250 1.69 -8.96 12.66
C GLY A 250 1.88 -9.56 11.27
N LEU A 251 1.15 -9.07 10.26
CA LEU A 251 1.29 -9.54 8.88
C LEU A 251 2.70 -9.23 8.36
N MET A 252 3.37 -10.27 7.87
CA MET A 252 4.68 -10.18 7.24
C MET A 252 4.60 -10.71 5.80
N MET A 253 5.43 -10.16 4.93
CA MET A 253 5.58 -10.59 3.54
C MET A 253 7.05 -10.80 3.21
N CYS A 254 7.35 -11.84 2.43
CA CYS A 254 8.68 -12.04 1.86
C CYS A 254 9.05 -10.88 0.92
N ASP A 255 10.21 -10.29 1.13
CA ASP A 255 10.76 -9.20 0.32
C ASP A 255 11.12 -9.64 -1.10
N ASP A 256 11.44 -10.94 -1.29
CA ASP A 256 11.70 -11.51 -2.61
C ASP A 256 10.47 -11.37 -3.51
N GLU A 257 10.65 -10.61 -4.59
CA GLU A 257 9.57 -10.27 -5.52
C GLU A 257 8.95 -11.47 -6.22
N MET A 258 9.69 -12.57 -6.37
CA MET A 258 9.20 -13.81 -6.96
C MET A 258 8.54 -14.73 -5.92
N CYS A 259 8.72 -14.44 -4.63
CA CYS A 259 8.15 -15.24 -3.56
C CYS A 259 6.81 -14.68 -3.07
N LYS A 260 6.80 -13.41 -2.61
CA LYS A 260 5.63 -12.73 -2.02
C LYS A 260 4.84 -13.55 -0.99
N TYR A 261 5.48 -14.52 -0.33
CA TYR A 261 4.84 -15.34 0.69
C TYR A 261 4.43 -14.46 1.87
N THR A 262 3.16 -14.55 2.29
CA THR A 262 2.60 -13.77 3.39
C THR A 262 2.22 -14.67 4.57
N THR A 263 2.46 -14.19 5.78
CA THR A 263 2.12 -14.93 7.01
C THR A 263 2.03 -14.01 8.22
N CYS A 264 1.27 -14.42 9.23
CA CYS A 264 1.32 -13.84 10.58
C CYS A 264 2.17 -14.69 11.54
N SER A 265 2.62 -15.87 11.09
CA SER A 265 3.39 -16.81 11.91
C SER A 265 4.88 -16.48 11.86
N LEU A 266 5.50 -16.44 13.03
CA LEU A 266 6.94 -16.23 13.16
C LEU A 266 7.71 -17.51 12.85
N THR A 267 8.79 -17.38 12.08
CA THR A 267 9.71 -18.49 11.81
C THR A 267 10.86 -18.46 12.82
N LEU A 268 11.04 -19.53 13.59
CA LEU A 268 12.14 -19.64 14.57
C LEU A 268 13.49 -20.04 13.93
N ARG A 269 13.52 -20.24 12.61
CA ARG A 269 14.75 -20.56 11.87
C ARG A 269 15.69 -19.36 11.88
N VAL A 270 16.96 -19.61 12.18
CA VAL A 270 18.05 -18.64 12.12
C VAL A 270 19.08 -19.17 11.13
N LEU A 271 19.46 -18.34 10.14
CA LEU A 271 20.43 -18.69 9.10
C LEU A 271 21.45 -17.55 8.98
N GLY A 272 22.73 -17.87 9.26
CA GLY A 272 23.81 -16.88 9.29
C GLY A 272 23.45 -15.68 10.17
N ASP A 273 23.61 -14.48 9.63
CA ASP A 273 23.33 -13.20 10.31
C ASP A 273 21.87 -12.73 10.17
N SER A 274 20.94 -13.62 9.82
CA SER A 274 19.52 -13.26 9.73
C SER A 274 18.93 -13.05 11.12
N GLU A 275 18.18 -11.97 11.30
CA GLU A 275 17.43 -11.72 12.52
C GLU A 275 16.39 -12.82 12.77
N ARG A 276 16.17 -13.17 14.04
CA ARG A 276 15.17 -14.17 14.43
C ARG A 276 13.78 -13.76 13.94
N GLY A 277 13.02 -14.69 13.39
CA GLY A 277 11.68 -14.39 12.86
C GLY A 277 11.65 -13.99 11.40
N THR A 278 12.79 -13.64 10.78
CA THR A 278 12.81 -13.04 9.44
C THR A 278 13.04 -14.02 8.31
N VAL A 279 13.47 -15.26 8.57
CA VAL A 279 13.75 -16.21 7.48
C VAL A 279 12.46 -16.64 6.77
N CYS A 280 12.44 -16.56 5.43
CA CYS A 280 11.29 -16.99 4.63
C CYS A 280 11.01 -18.50 4.83
N PRO A 281 9.74 -18.90 5.07
CA PRO A 281 9.36 -20.32 5.18
C PRO A 281 9.64 -21.15 3.93
N ASN A 282 9.76 -20.51 2.77
CA ASN A 282 10.07 -21.20 1.51
C ASN A 282 11.55 -21.55 1.35
N TYR A 283 12.44 -21.15 2.27
CA TYR A 283 13.85 -21.57 2.25
C TYR A 283 13.99 -23.10 2.25
N PRO A 284 14.86 -23.71 1.40
CA PRO A 284 15.92 -23.06 0.61
C PRO A 284 15.51 -22.57 -0.78
N ARG A 285 14.24 -22.69 -1.18
CA ARG A 285 13.76 -22.21 -2.49
C ARG A 285 13.62 -20.70 -2.57
N CYS A 286 13.69 -20.00 -1.44
CA CYS A 286 13.70 -18.56 -1.36
C CYS A 286 14.68 -18.12 -0.27
N ASN A 287 15.55 -17.16 -0.62
CA ASN A 287 16.51 -16.54 0.30
C ASN A 287 16.04 -15.16 0.78
N GLY A 288 14.80 -14.79 0.49
CA GLY A 288 14.18 -13.55 0.96
C GLY A 288 13.92 -13.56 2.47
N ARG A 289 13.61 -12.38 2.98
CA ARG A 289 13.29 -12.13 4.39
C ARG A 289 11.83 -11.69 4.52
N LEU A 290 11.18 -12.15 5.58
CA LEU A 290 9.88 -11.68 6.00
C LEU A 290 10.02 -10.26 6.58
N ILE A 291 9.31 -9.31 5.99
CA ILE A 291 9.24 -7.91 6.43
C ILE A 291 7.81 -7.63 6.90
N ARG A 292 7.66 -6.94 8.03
CA ARG A 292 6.34 -6.47 8.51
C ARG A 292 5.72 -5.51 7.49
N GLN A 293 4.47 -5.76 7.15
CA GLN A 293 3.71 -4.91 6.21
C GLN A 293 3.14 -3.65 6.86
N TYR A 294 3.02 -3.64 8.19
CA TYR A 294 2.60 -2.47 8.95
C TYR A 294 3.50 -2.36 10.18
N THR A 295 4.39 -1.37 10.17
CA THR A 295 5.44 -1.23 11.18
C THR A 295 4.98 -0.40 12.38
N GLU A 296 5.75 -0.43 13.45
CA GLU A 296 5.58 0.44 14.60
C GLU A 296 5.72 1.93 14.23
N ALA A 297 6.56 2.25 13.24
CA ALA A 297 6.71 3.60 12.70
C ALA A 297 5.43 4.03 11.96
N ASP A 298 4.83 3.16 11.15
CA ASP A 298 3.58 3.42 10.45
C ASP A 298 2.44 3.68 11.41
N LEU A 299 2.31 2.84 12.45
CA LEU A 299 1.29 3.02 13.49
C LEU A 299 1.49 4.37 14.21
N TYR A 300 2.72 4.67 14.63
CA TYR A 300 3.01 5.92 15.34
C TYR A 300 2.72 7.14 14.47
N ARG A 301 3.11 7.10 13.19
CA ARG A 301 2.85 8.15 12.21
C ARG A 301 1.35 8.36 11.99
N GLN A 302 0.57 7.28 11.84
CA GLN A 302 -0.89 7.33 11.70
C GLN A 302 -1.59 7.93 12.93
N LEU A 303 -1.20 7.52 14.14
CA LEU A 303 -1.76 8.08 15.38
C LEU A 303 -1.37 9.55 15.56
N SER A 304 -0.14 9.91 15.17
CA SER A 304 0.34 11.30 15.18
C SER A 304 -0.39 12.16 14.15
N TYR A 305 -0.74 11.61 12.99
CA TYR A 305 -1.56 12.28 11.98
C TYR A 305 -2.96 12.60 12.52
N PHE A 306 -3.61 11.66 13.20
CA PHE A 306 -4.89 11.94 13.86
C PHE A 306 -4.79 13.01 14.95
N CYS A 307 -3.69 13.02 15.72
CA CYS A 307 -3.43 14.13 16.65
C CYS A 307 -3.30 15.46 15.89
N HIS A 308 -2.57 15.46 14.77
CA HIS A 308 -2.36 16.66 13.94
C HIS A 308 -3.67 17.22 13.37
N ILE A 309 -4.55 16.38 12.82
CA ILE A 309 -5.85 16.79 12.28
C ILE A 309 -6.68 17.52 13.34
N LEU A 310 -6.63 17.04 14.60
CA LEU A 310 -7.46 17.52 15.71
C LEU A 310 -6.78 18.63 16.54
N ASP A 311 -5.51 18.97 16.25
CA ASP A 311 -4.76 19.95 17.02
C ASP A 311 -5.12 21.39 16.62
N ALA A 312 -6.05 21.95 17.38
CA ALA A 312 -6.51 23.32 17.18
C ALA A 312 -5.42 24.36 17.49
N LEU A 313 -4.49 24.08 18.41
CA LEU A 313 -3.48 25.04 18.86
C LEU A 313 -2.37 25.24 17.84
N ARG A 314 -1.97 24.17 17.14
CA ARG A 314 -0.92 24.24 16.13
C ARG A 314 -1.23 25.21 14.99
N CYS A 315 -2.52 25.45 14.73
CA CYS A 315 -3.00 26.40 13.74
C CYS A 315 -2.72 27.85 14.17
N PHE A 316 -2.77 28.12 15.47
CA PHE A 316 -2.60 29.44 16.07
C PHE A 316 -1.16 29.96 15.95
N GLU A 317 -0.16 29.07 16.06
CA GLU A 317 1.26 29.43 15.95
C GLU A 317 1.61 29.99 14.56
N LYS A 318 0.94 29.50 13.52
CA LYS A 318 1.19 29.88 12.12
C LYS A 318 0.46 31.18 11.69
N LEU A 319 -0.37 31.80 12.55
CA LEU A 319 -1.16 33.00 12.21
C LEU A 319 -0.46 34.32 12.58
N ASP A 320 -0.73 35.37 11.82
CA ASP A 320 -0.31 36.75 12.10
C ASP A 320 -1.04 37.35 13.31
N LYS A 321 -0.41 38.31 14.00
CA LYS A 321 -0.90 38.90 15.26
C LYS A 321 -2.31 39.49 15.16
N SER A 322 -2.67 40.10 14.03
CA SER A 322 -4.00 40.68 13.79
C SER A 322 -5.08 39.62 13.56
N ALA A 323 -4.75 38.53 12.87
CA ALA A 323 -5.66 37.40 12.62
C ALA A 323 -5.90 36.57 13.90
N ARG A 324 -4.94 36.54 14.83
CA ARG A 324 -5.06 35.79 16.10
C ARG A 324 -6.25 36.24 16.95
N ILE A 325 -6.48 37.55 17.10
CA ILE A 325 -7.55 38.08 17.96
C ILE A 325 -8.93 37.67 17.43
N GLN A 326 -9.14 37.75 16.11
CA GLN A 326 -10.39 37.33 15.48
C GLN A 326 -10.60 35.81 15.59
N PHE A 327 -9.51 35.05 15.53
CA PHE A 327 -9.53 33.59 15.54
C PHE A 327 -9.65 32.99 16.95
N GLU A 328 -9.27 33.71 18.02
CA GLU A 328 -9.29 33.20 19.39
C GLU A 328 -10.68 32.71 19.83
N LYS A 329 -11.75 33.44 19.49
CA LYS A 329 -13.12 33.06 19.85
C LYS A 329 -13.59 31.80 19.12
N GLU A 330 -13.31 31.71 17.81
CA GLU A 330 -13.64 30.52 17.00
C GLU A 330 -12.82 29.31 17.45
N LEU A 331 -11.53 29.53 17.74
CA LEU A 331 -10.62 28.51 18.24
C LEU A 331 -11.11 27.95 19.58
N ALA A 332 -11.53 28.80 20.52
CA ALA A 332 -12.07 28.36 21.80
C ALA A 332 -13.30 27.45 21.64
N GLN A 333 -14.20 27.79 20.71
CA GLN A 333 -15.37 26.95 20.41
C GLN A 333 -14.98 25.59 19.83
N VAL A 334 -14.03 25.56 18.89
CA VAL A 334 -13.59 24.31 18.24
C VAL A 334 -12.79 23.43 19.20
N ARG A 335 -12.01 24.02 20.11
CA ARG A 335 -11.32 23.28 21.19
C ARG A 335 -12.29 22.52 22.07
N LEU A 336 -13.40 23.15 22.48
CA LEU A 336 -14.45 22.47 23.23
C LEU A 336 -15.02 21.24 22.48
N GLN A 337 -14.99 21.25 21.14
CA GLN A 337 -15.45 20.13 20.33
C GLN A 337 -14.37 19.05 20.11
N THR A 338 -13.09 19.43 20.08
CA THR A 338 -11.97 18.57 19.64
C THR A 338 -11.13 18.03 20.78
N ASP A 339 -11.03 18.72 21.92
CA ASP A 339 -10.11 18.39 23.02
C ASP A 339 -10.32 16.95 23.54
N ALA A 340 -11.57 16.50 23.66
CA ALA A 340 -11.88 15.14 24.09
C ALA A 340 -11.39 14.08 23.09
N ALA A 341 -11.55 14.34 21.78
CA ALA A 341 -11.13 13.44 20.73
C ALA A 341 -9.59 13.44 20.59
N LEU A 342 -8.97 14.61 20.66
CA LEU A 342 -7.51 14.79 20.67
C LEU A 342 -6.89 14.06 21.87
N SER A 343 -7.40 14.29 23.07
CA SER A 343 -6.93 13.60 24.28
C SER A 343 -7.08 12.08 24.15
N THR A 344 -8.16 11.61 23.52
CA THR A 344 -8.38 10.18 23.30
C THR A 344 -7.30 9.58 22.41
N VAL A 345 -6.99 10.20 21.26
CA VAL A 345 -5.95 9.67 20.37
C VAL A 345 -4.54 9.87 20.93
N GLN A 346 -4.27 10.96 21.65
CA GLN A 346 -2.99 11.19 22.33
C GLN A 346 -2.71 10.09 23.36
N LYS A 347 -3.70 9.73 24.20
CA LYS A 347 -3.56 8.61 25.15
C LYS A 347 -3.24 7.28 24.46
N ILE A 348 -3.75 7.06 23.25
CA ILE A 348 -3.48 5.86 22.45
C ILE A 348 -2.07 5.93 21.85
N ARG A 349 -1.67 7.09 21.30
CA ARG A 349 -0.34 7.36 20.73
C ARG A 349 0.75 7.25 21.79
N ASP A 350 0.55 7.83 22.96
CA ASP A 350 1.59 7.93 24.00
C ASP A 350 1.85 6.58 24.68
N ARG A 351 0.97 5.59 24.49
CA ARG A 351 1.23 4.18 24.82
C ARG A 351 2.14 3.49 23.82
N CYS A 352 2.37 4.06 22.64
CA CYS A 352 3.29 3.53 21.64
C CYS A 352 4.73 3.83 22.07
N ALA A 353 5.50 2.77 22.33
CA ALA A 353 6.89 2.90 22.75
C ALA A 353 7.79 3.57 21.69
N TYR A 354 7.40 3.54 20.41
CA TYR A 354 8.16 4.12 19.31
C TYR A 354 8.41 5.62 19.46
N GLY A 355 7.50 6.35 20.12
CA GLY A 355 7.67 7.79 20.37
C GLY A 355 8.59 8.14 21.54
N TRP A 356 9.08 7.16 22.31
CA TRP A 356 9.83 7.40 23.54
C TRP A 356 11.30 7.05 23.37
N VAL A 357 12.18 8.02 23.62
CA VAL A 357 13.63 7.81 23.63
C VAL A 357 14.15 8.06 25.05
N LYS A 358 14.61 6.99 25.70
CA LYS A 358 15.29 7.09 27.00
C LYS A 358 16.75 7.48 26.75
N LEU A 359 17.06 8.77 26.86
CA LEU A 359 18.42 9.28 26.60
C LEU A 359 19.52 8.62 27.43
N LYS A 360 19.19 8.12 28.63
CA LYS A 360 20.12 7.36 29.49
C LYS A 360 20.56 6.03 28.87
N ASP A 361 19.74 5.42 28.01
CA ASP A 361 20.07 4.17 27.34
C ASP A 361 20.99 4.40 26.12
N LEU A 362 21.11 5.65 25.67
CA LEU A 362 21.92 6.07 24.52
C LEU A 362 23.23 6.78 24.91
N SER A 363 23.37 7.18 26.18
CA SER A 363 24.56 7.87 26.68
C SER A 363 25.29 7.01 27.69
N ILE A 364 26.57 6.75 27.42
CA ILE A 364 27.47 6.24 28.44
C ILE A 364 27.82 7.46 29.30
N SER A 365 27.41 7.45 30.56
CA SER A 365 27.89 8.45 31.53
C SER A 365 29.38 8.20 31.73
N VAL A 366 30.22 9.09 31.20
CA VAL A 366 31.68 9.05 31.37
C VAL A 366 32.05 9.63 32.72
#